data_AF-A0A930B0V8-F1
#
_entry.id   AF-A0A930B0V8-F1
#
_cell.length_a   1.000
_cell.length_b   1.000
_cell.length_c   1.000
_cell.angle_alpha   90.00
_cell.angle_beta   90.00
_cell.angle_gamma   90.00
#
_symmetry.space_group_name_H-M   'P 1'
#
loop_
_entity.id
_entity.type
_entity.pdbx_description
1 polymer ?
#
loop_
_entity_poly.entity_id
_entity_poly.type
_entity_poly.pdbx_seq_one_letter_code
_entity_poly.pdbx_strand_id
1 'polypeptide(L)'
;MQAKDLNEYLGSKSYPGRGIVIARTPCGRKMRIAYFIMGRSENSRNRIFTETEDGIRTEAYDISRLVDPSLIIYSPVRKIDHTLIVTNGDQTDTIYENMQAGKT
;
A
#
# COMPACT_ATOMS: atom_id res chain seq x y z
N MET A 1 -6.81 -2.72 19.68
CA MET A 1 -7.24 -2.61 18.26
C MET A 1 -8.68 -3.06 18.16
N GLN A 2 -9.57 -2.21 17.66
CA GLN A 2 -10.97 -2.59 17.43
C GLN A 2 -11.09 -3.16 16.02
N ALA A 3 -11.60 -4.39 15.89
CA ALA A 3 -11.92 -4.95 14.59
C ALA A 3 -13.08 -4.14 13.97
N LYS A 4 -12.93 -3.74 12.71
CA LYS A 4 -13.99 -3.09 11.93
C LYS A 4 -14.41 -4.01 10.81
N ASP A 5 -15.70 -4.04 10.52
CA ASP A 5 -16.18 -4.65 9.29
C ASP A 5 -15.68 -3.81 8.10
N LEU A 6 -14.96 -4.45 7.18
CA LEU A 6 -14.34 -3.75 6.05
C LEU A 6 -15.40 -3.21 5.09
N ASN A 7 -16.48 -3.95 4.86
CA ASN A 7 -17.53 -3.56 3.93
C ASN A 7 -18.31 -2.36 4.48
N GLU A 8 -18.64 -2.37 5.77
CA GLU A 8 -19.28 -1.23 6.44
C GLU A 8 -18.37 0.02 6.43
N TYR A 9 -17.08 -0.14 6.73
CA TYR A 9 -16.13 0.97 6.70
C TYR A 9 -15.99 1.59 5.31
N LEU A 10 -15.87 0.76 4.27
CA LEU A 10 -15.74 1.23 2.89
C LEU A 10 -17.06 1.81 2.38
N GLY A 11 -18.19 1.16 2.66
CA GLY A 11 -19.51 1.56 2.19
C GLY A 11 -20.03 2.85 2.83
N SER A 12 -19.64 3.14 4.08
CA SER A 12 -19.99 4.39 4.77
C SER A 12 -19.20 5.62 4.30
N LYS A 13 -18.22 5.44 3.40
CA LYS A 13 -17.33 6.51 2.94
C LYS A 13 -17.44 6.68 1.44
N SER A 14 -17.78 7.89 0.99
CA SER A 14 -17.69 8.25 -0.43
C SER A 14 -16.27 8.16 -0.98
N TYR A 15 -15.26 8.35 -0.13
CA TYR A 15 -13.85 8.23 -0.49
C TYR A 15 -12.98 7.83 0.72
N PRO A 16 -12.70 6.53 0.94
CA PRO A 16 -11.85 6.07 2.03
C PRO A 16 -10.35 6.33 1.80
N GLY A 17 -9.92 6.59 0.55
CA GLY A 17 -8.54 6.94 0.23
C GLY A 17 -7.62 5.71 0.07
N ARG A 18 -6.42 5.78 0.65
CA ARG A 18 -5.48 4.63 0.71
C ARG A 18 -5.68 3.93 2.04
N GLY A 19 -5.62 2.61 2.06
CA GLY A 19 -5.77 1.86 3.31
C GLY A 19 -4.94 0.60 3.38
N ILE A 20 -4.59 0.26 4.61
CA ILE A 20 -3.92 -0.98 4.99
C ILE A 20 -4.91 -1.74 5.87
N VAL A 21 -5.20 -2.98 5.49
CA VAL A 21 -6.06 -3.89 6.25
C VAL A 21 -5.18 -4.98 6.83
N ILE A 22 -5.24 -5.14 8.15
CA ILE A 22 -4.62 -6.27 8.84
C ILE A 22 -5.74 -7.13 9.40
N ALA A 23 -5.81 -8.38 8.93
CA ALA A 23 -6.86 -9.32 9.30
C ALA A 23 -6.28 -10.64 9.77
N ARG A 24 -7.00 -11.31 10.66
CA ARG A 24 -6.72 -12.68 11.07
C ARG A 24 -7.69 -13.59 10.33
N THR A 25 -7.18 -14.70 9.80
CA THR A 25 -8.01 -15.75 9.20
C THR A 25 -8.97 -16.36 10.25
N PRO A 26 -10.13 -16.92 9.83
CA PRO A 26 -11.11 -17.50 10.76
C PRO A 26 -10.52 -18.57 11.69
N CYS A 27 -9.51 -19.31 11.24
CA CYS A 27 -8.83 -20.32 12.04
C CYS A 27 -7.89 -19.75 13.11
N GLY A 28 -7.72 -18.43 13.19
CA GLY A 28 -6.89 -17.74 14.19
C GLY A 28 -5.37 -17.84 13.98
N ARG A 29 -4.92 -18.71 13.08
CA ARG A 29 -3.49 -19.08 12.93
C ARG A 29 -2.72 -18.24 11.91
N LYS A 30 -3.40 -17.72 10.88
CA LYS A 30 -2.75 -16.92 9.83
C LYS A 30 -3.21 -15.48 9.89
N MET A 31 -2.30 -14.55 9.70
CA MET A 31 -2.61 -13.15 9.40
C MET A 31 -2.55 -12.90 7.89
N ARG A 32 -3.32 -11.91 7.45
CA ARG A 32 -3.36 -11.40 6.08
C ARG A 32 -3.25 -9.88 6.14
N ILE A 33 -2.49 -9.33 5.20
CA ILE A 33 -2.39 -7.89 4.99
C ILE A 33 -2.94 -7.64 3.59
N ALA A 34 -3.80 -6.64 3.45
CA ALA A 34 -4.23 -6.13 2.16
C ALA A 34 -3.96 -4.63 2.10
N TYR A 35 -3.52 -4.17 0.93
CA TYR A 35 -3.32 -2.77 0.62
C TYR A 35 -4.28 -2.36 -0.49
N PHE A 36 -4.90 -1.20 -0.36
CA PHE A 36 -5.75 -0.66 -1.41
C PHE A 36 -5.50 0.84 -1.63
N ILE A 37 -5.70 1.25 -2.88
CA ILE A 37 -5.60 2.65 -3.31
C ILE A 37 -6.91 3.10 -3.93
N MET A 38 -7.20 4.39 -3.75
CA MET A 38 -8.21 5.10 -4.51
C MET A 38 -7.62 6.43 -5.02
N GLY A 39 -8.30 7.06 -5.97
CA GLY A 39 -7.90 8.35 -6.54
C GLY A 39 -9.10 9.27 -6.71
N ARG A 40 -8.89 10.59 -6.51
CA ARG A 40 -9.88 11.64 -6.78
C ARG A 40 -9.52 12.45 -8.02
N SER A 41 -8.28 12.91 -8.10
CA SER A 41 -7.76 13.62 -9.28
C SER A 41 -7.38 12.63 -10.38
N GLU A 42 -7.34 13.12 -11.60
CA GLU A 42 -6.83 12.39 -12.76
C GLU A 42 -5.45 11.78 -12.48
N ASN A 43 -4.50 12.59 -11.98
CA ASN A 43 -3.17 12.13 -11.61
C ASN A 43 -3.22 10.98 -10.57
N SER A 44 -4.05 11.09 -9.52
CA SER A 44 -4.16 10.05 -8.49
C SER A 44 -4.86 8.76 -8.93
N ARG A 45 -5.66 8.82 -10.02
CA ARG A 45 -6.31 7.66 -10.64
C ARG A 45 -5.41 7.00 -11.69
N ASN A 46 -4.42 7.73 -12.20
CA ASN A 46 -3.49 7.28 -13.23
C ASN A 46 -2.38 6.40 -12.64
N ARG A 47 -2.75 5.34 -11.92
CA ARG A 47 -1.78 4.41 -11.33
C ARG A 47 -2.31 3.00 -11.21
N ILE A 48 -1.42 2.05 -11.45
CA ILE A 48 -1.64 0.61 -11.31
C ILE A 48 -0.58 0.02 -10.38
N PHE A 49 -0.84 -1.19 -9.88
CA PHE A 49 0.18 -1.96 -9.18
C PHE A 49 0.94 -2.82 -10.17
N THR A 50 2.25 -2.85 -10.00
CA THR A 50 3.17 -3.75 -10.70
C THR A 50 3.93 -4.55 -9.64
N GLU A 51 4.06 -5.86 -9.86
CA GLU A 51 4.85 -6.72 -8.99
C GLU A 51 6.35 -6.44 -9.15
N THR A 52 7.08 -6.42 -8.04
CA THR A 52 8.53 -6.35 -7.99
C THR A 52 9.08 -7.59 -7.29
N GLU A 53 10.39 -7.84 -7.42
CA GLU A 53 11.04 -8.96 -6.73
C GLU A 53 10.82 -8.93 -5.20
N ASP A 54 10.78 -7.73 -4.64
CA ASP A 54 10.66 -7.46 -3.22
C ASP A 54 9.25 -7.01 -2.79
N GLY A 55 8.24 -7.00 -3.66
CA GLY A 55 6.89 -6.57 -3.27
C GLY A 55 6.05 -6.04 -4.41
N ILE A 56 5.48 -4.85 -4.22
CA ILE A 56 4.71 -4.16 -5.25
C ILE A 56 5.05 -2.67 -5.28
N ARG A 57 5.00 -2.11 -6.48
CA ARG A 57 5.19 -0.68 -6.75
C ARG A 57 3.98 -0.12 -7.49
N THR A 58 3.68 1.15 -7.28
CA THR A 58 2.74 1.86 -8.14
C THR A 58 3.44 2.44 -9.35
N GLU A 59 2.86 2.25 -10.53
CA GLU A 59 3.32 2.80 -11.80
C GLU A 59 2.22 3.60 -12.47
N ALA A 60 2.59 4.56 -13.31
CA ALA A 60 1.61 5.31 -14.09
C ALA A 60 0.92 4.38 -15.09
N TYR A 61 -0.42 4.40 -15.13
CA TYR A 61 -1.14 3.63 -16.14
C TYR A 61 -0.89 4.20 -17.55
N ASP A 62 -0.94 5.52 -17.67
CA ASP A 62 -0.64 6.26 -18.88
C ASP A 62 0.43 7.32 -18.57
N ILE A 63 1.64 7.10 -19.07
CA ILE A 63 2.79 7.99 -18.83
C ILE A 63 2.54 9.40 -19.39
N SER A 64 1.75 9.55 -20.46
CA SER A 64 1.47 10.86 -21.07
C SER A 64 0.60 11.76 -20.19
N ARG A 65 -0.12 11.17 -19.22
CA ARG A 65 -1.00 11.85 -18.26
C ARG A 65 -0.37 11.98 -16.88
N LEU A 66 0.90 11.63 -16.74
CA LEU A 66 1.66 11.77 -15.50
C LEU A 66 2.01 13.25 -15.30
N VAL A 67 1.54 13.83 -14.21
CA VAL A 67 1.84 15.23 -13.86
C VAL A 67 2.90 15.28 -12.77
N ASP A 68 2.50 15.00 -11.53
CA ASP A 68 3.40 14.96 -10.38
C ASP A 68 3.54 13.51 -9.91
N PRO A 69 4.71 12.88 -10.06
CA PRO A 69 4.93 11.49 -9.69
C PRO A 69 5.03 11.28 -8.17
N SER A 70 5.38 12.31 -7.40
CA SER A 70 5.78 12.18 -5.99
C SER A 70 4.71 11.52 -5.13
N LEU A 71 3.44 11.81 -5.40
CA LEU A 71 2.33 11.25 -4.64
C LEU A 71 1.81 9.93 -5.18
N ILE A 72 2.19 9.50 -6.40
CA ILE A 72 1.54 8.39 -7.10
C ILE A 72 2.47 7.26 -7.50
N ILE A 73 3.79 7.48 -7.52
CA ILE A 73 4.81 6.48 -7.85
C ILE A 73 5.65 6.18 -6.61
N TYR A 74 5.37 5.08 -5.93
CA TYR A 74 6.06 4.65 -4.71
C TYR A 74 5.88 3.14 -4.50
N SER A 75 6.64 2.56 -3.58
CA SER A 75 6.51 1.14 -3.20
C SER A 75 5.59 1.03 -1.98
N PRO A 76 4.30 0.66 -2.09
CA PRO A 76 3.47 0.47 -0.91
C PRO A 76 3.85 -0.76 -0.09
N VAL A 77 4.51 -1.74 -0.71
CA VAL A 77 4.94 -2.99 -0.07
C VAL A 77 6.36 -3.31 -0.47
N ARG A 78 7.21 -3.55 0.52
CA ARG A 78 8.52 -4.18 0.35
C ARG A 78 8.71 -5.35 1.30
N LYS A 79 9.60 -6.26 0.94
CA LYS A 79 9.93 -7.47 1.69
C LYS A 79 11.44 -7.51 1.91
N ILE A 80 11.83 -7.74 3.15
CA ILE A 80 13.21 -8.02 3.54
C ILE A 80 13.20 -9.29 4.39
N ASP A 81 13.85 -10.35 3.93
CA ASP A 81 13.85 -11.68 4.53
C ASP A 81 12.43 -12.20 4.87
N HIS A 82 12.09 -12.20 6.16
CA HIS A 82 10.79 -12.64 6.70
C HIS A 82 9.87 -11.48 7.11
N THR A 83 10.29 -10.24 6.86
CA THR A 83 9.55 -9.03 7.21
C THR A 83 8.87 -8.43 6.00
N LEU A 84 7.60 -8.08 6.15
CA LEU A 84 6.83 -7.33 5.16
C LEU A 84 6.61 -5.91 5.67
N ILE A 85 7.05 -4.92 4.92
CA ILE A 85 6.89 -3.50 5.20
C ILE A 85 5.72 -3.01 4.34
N VAL A 86 4.70 -2.42 4.97
CA VAL A 86 3.52 -1.91 4.26
C VAL A 86 3.21 -0.50 4.75
N THR A 87 3.30 0.48 3.85
CA THR A 87 2.96 1.89 4.14
C THR A 87 2.15 2.51 3.01
N ASN A 88 1.81 3.79 3.12
CA ASN A 88 1.00 4.50 2.11
C ASN A 88 1.79 5.46 1.22
N GLY A 89 3.12 5.41 1.23
CA GLY A 89 3.99 6.30 0.47
C GLY A 89 5.46 5.88 0.51
N ASP A 90 6.36 6.85 0.30
CA ASP A 90 7.81 6.65 0.29
C ASP A 90 8.40 6.22 1.63
N GLN A 91 7.61 6.28 2.71
CA GLN A 91 8.05 5.77 4.02
C GLN A 91 8.41 4.28 3.96
N THR A 92 7.82 3.51 3.03
CA THR A 92 8.19 2.10 2.84
C THR A 92 9.67 1.96 2.51
N ASP A 93 10.18 2.80 1.60
CA ASP A 93 11.57 2.77 1.15
C ASP A 93 12.48 3.27 2.29
N THR A 94 12.09 4.33 2.99
CA THR A 94 12.82 4.80 4.18
C THR A 94 12.95 3.72 5.26
N ILE A 95 11.88 2.98 5.56
CA ILE A 95 11.92 1.89 6.55
C ILE A 95 12.79 0.75 6.03
N TYR A 96 12.63 0.37 4.76
CA TYR A 96 13.40 -0.69 4.13
C TYR A 96 14.91 -0.40 4.19
N GLU A 97 15.34 0.81 3.82
CA GLU A 97 16.73 1.25 3.87
C GLU A 97 17.30 1.23 5.30
N ASN A 98 16.52 1.70 6.29
CA ASN A 98 16.95 1.66 7.68
C ASN A 98 17.09 0.23 8.21
N MET A 99 16.17 -0.67 7.85
CA MET A 99 16.26 -2.09 8.20
C MET A 99 17.45 -2.77 7.54
N GLN A 100 17.74 -2.49 6.26
CA GLN A 100 18.95 -2.98 5.59
C GLN A 100 20.23 -2.48 6.27
N ALA A 101 20.21 -1.26 6.81
CA ALA A 101 21.31 -0.68 7.57
C ALA A 101 21.41 -1.22 9.03
N GLY A 102 20.59 -2.21 9.41
CA GLY A 102 20.59 -2.81 10.75
C GLY A 102 19.98 -1.93 11.84
N LYS A 103 19.21 -0.90 11.47
CA LYS A 103 18.45 -0.08 12.42
C LYS A 103 17.08 -0.71 12.66
N THR A 104 16.57 -0.57 13.89
CA THR A 104 15.28 -1.13 14.34
C THR A 104 14.21 -0.06 14.47
#